data_AF-A0A947ANJ1-F1
#
_entry.id   AF-A0A947ANJ1-F1
#
_cell.length_a   1.000
_cell.length_b   1.000
_cell.length_c   1.000
_cell.angle_alpha   90.00
_cell.angle_beta   90.00
_cell.angle_gamma   90.00
#
_symmetry.space_group_name_H-M   'P 1'
#
loop_
_entity.id
_entity.type
_entity.pdbx_description
1 polymer ?
#
loop_
_entity_poly.entity_id
_entity_poly.type
_entity_poly.pdbx_seq_one_letter_code
_entity_poly.pdbx_strand_id
1 'polypeptide(L)'
;METTHLKTVDPISQKLLLSASKRGIELSWERFEQAQPQDGFLRLGLSCPFGCMDGPCRIDPFGRGPGKGICGLGKDEMVAGMLLRLCLQGTLEALDTVLSFDAIPDVQFSAELNQITAPILSKNGQYDLSANDIFRSSAMLHRPSCSFKRLLSQSFRLSLLTLGFLEKN
;
A
#
# COMPACT_ATOMS: atom_id res chain seq x y z
N MET A 1 24.48 10.30 -20.49
CA MET A 1 24.36 10.32 -19.02
C MET A 1 25.04 11.60 -18.54
N GLU A 2 24.39 12.75 -18.73
CA GLU A 2 25.04 14.07 -18.56
C GLU A 2 25.12 14.56 -17.10
N THR A 3 24.44 13.91 -16.16
CA THR A 3 24.58 14.21 -14.73
C THR A 3 24.58 12.93 -13.93
N THR A 4 25.76 12.44 -13.56
CA THR A 4 25.89 11.39 -12.54
C THR A 4 25.58 12.01 -11.18
N HIS A 5 24.32 12.32 -10.93
CA HIS A 5 23.83 12.49 -9.56
C HIS A 5 24.23 11.23 -8.78
N LEU A 6 24.69 11.38 -7.54
CA LEU A 6 25.05 10.23 -6.71
C LEU A 6 23.81 9.35 -6.51
N LYS A 7 23.65 8.30 -7.33
CA LYS A 7 22.49 7.38 -7.31
C LYS A 7 22.49 6.46 -6.09
N THR A 8 23.66 6.20 -5.51
CA THR A 8 23.83 5.32 -4.35
C THR A 8 25.09 5.68 -3.57
N VAL A 9 25.03 5.49 -2.25
CA VAL A 9 26.18 5.66 -1.35
C VAL A 9 27.13 4.46 -1.37
N ASP A 10 26.69 3.30 -1.88
CA ASP A 10 27.51 2.08 -1.95
C ASP A 10 28.59 2.19 -3.06
N PRO A 11 29.89 2.15 -2.70
CA PRO A 11 30.98 2.27 -3.68
C PRO A 11 31.01 1.14 -4.71
N ILE A 12 30.54 -0.06 -4.36
CA ILE A 12 30.51 -1.20 -5.31
C ILE A 12 29.44 -0.92 -6.36
N SER A 13 28.23 -0.58 -5.94
CA SER A 13 27.13 -0.22 -6.83
C SER A 13 27.51 0.95 -7.76
N GLN A 14 28.24 1.97 -7.28
CA GLN A 14 28.71 3.07 -8.14
C GLN A 14 29.57 2.58 -9.32
N LYS A 15 30.50 1.65 -9.08
CA LYS A 15 31.32 1.04 -10.15
C LYS A 15 30.45 0.24 -11.13
N LEU A 16 29.46 -0.48 -10.63
CA LEU A 16 28.53 -1.26 -11.46
C LEU A 16 27.63 -0.36 -12.32
N LEU A 17 27.11 0.74 -11.78
CA LEU A 17 26.31 1.72 -12.52
C LEU A 17 27.12 2.36 -13.66
N LEU A 18 28.39 2.71 -13.41
CA LEU A 18 29.28 3.22 -14.46
C LEU A 18 29.55 2.18 -15.56
N SER A 19 29.74 0.91 -15.18
CA SER A 19 29.91 -0.18 -16.14
C SER A 19 28.66 -0.39 -17.00
N ALA A 20 27.47 -0.41 -16.39
CA ALA A 20 26.20 -0.53 -17.07
C ALA A 20 26.00 0.61 -18.09
N SER A 21 26.28 1.85 -17.67
CA SER A 21 26.23 3.03 -18.55
C SER A 21 27.16 2.91 -19.76
N LYS A 22 28.43 2.54 -19.54
CA LYS A 22 29.42 2.32 -20.63
C LYS A 22 28.99 1.24 -21.61
N ARG A 23 28.20 0.27 -21.16
CA ARG A 23 27.68 -0.85 -21.96
C ARG A 23 26.31 -0.58 -22.55
N GLY A 24 25.74 0.61 -22.34
CA GLY A 24 24.38 0.95 -22.81
C GLY A 24 23.27 0.12 -22.16
N ILE A 25 23.49 -0.40 -20.95
CA ILE A 25 22.49 -1.18 -20.21
C ILE A 25 21.63 -0.21 -19.40
N GLU A 26 20.34 -0.15 -19.72
CA GLU A 26 19.37 0.68 -19.01
C GLU A 26 18.95 0.04 -17.68
N LEU A 27 18.95 0.81 -16.60
CA LEU A 27 18.59 0.35 -15.25
C LEU A 27 17.30 1.03 -14.75
N SER A 28 16.90 0.70 -13.52
CA SER A 28 15.74 1.31 -12.88
C SER A 28 15.86 2.83 -12.72
N TRP A 29 17.07 3.36 -12.63
CA TRP A 29 17.33 4.79 -12.48
C TRP A 29 16.95 5.58 -13.73
N GLU A 30 17.32 5.09 -14.91
CA GLU A 30 16.97 5.72 -16.18
C GLU A 30 15.44 5.71 -16.38
N ARG A 31 14.78 4.59 -16.03
CA ARG A 31 13.31 4.52 -16.04
C ARG A 31 12.67 5.50 -15.05
N PHE A 32 13.25 5.66 -13.86
CA PHE A 32 12.79 6.63 -12.87
C PHE A 32 12.95 8.08 -13.35
N GLU A 33 14.08 8.39 -13.99
CA GLU A 33 14.35 9.71 -14.57
C GLU A 33 13.35 10.03 -15.71
N GLN A 34 13.08 9.07 -16.59
CA GLN A 34 12.07 9.19 -17.65
C GLN A 34 10.64 9.36 -17.10
N ALA A 35 10.37 8.84 -15.90
CA ALA A 35 9.07 8.96 -15.25
C ALA A 35 8.89 10.31 -14.51
N GLN A 36 9.86 11.24 -14.56
CA GLN A 36 9.72 12.56 -13.94
C GLN A 36 9.04 13.58 -14.86
N PRO A 37 8.13 14.42 -14.33
CA PRO A 37 7.57 14.36 -12.97
C PRO A 37 6.54 13.23 -12.81
N GLN A 38 6.57 12.55 -11.66
CA GLN A 38 5.54 11.55 -11.33
C GLN A 38 4.15 12.18 -11.11
N ASP A 39 3.09 11.40 -11.29
CA ASP A 39 1.70 11.87 -11.10
C ASP A 39 1.45 12.31 -9.65
N GLY A 40 1.17 13.60 -9.47
CA GLY A 40 0.95 14.21 -8.16
C GLY A 40 -0.33 13.75 -7.46
N PHE A 41 -1.39 13.41 -8.20
CA PHE A 41 -2.65 12.94 -7.60
C PHE A 41 -2.46 11.56 -6.99
N LEU A 42 -1.76 10.66 -7.70
CA LEU A 42 -1.45 9.32 -7.20
C LEU A 42 -0.53 9.41 -5.97
N ARG A 43 0.50 10.27 -6.01
CA ARG A 43 1.41 10.48 -4.88
C ARG A 43 0.71 11.03 -3.63
N LEU A 44 -0.34 11.83 -3.81
CA LEU A 44 -1.14 12.37 -2.71
C LEU A 44 -2.30 11.44 -2.29
N GLY A 45 -2.54 10.33 -3.00
CA GLY A 45 -3.70 9.46 -2.76
C GLY A 45 -5.04 10.07 -3.19
N LEU A 46 -5.02 11.12 -4.01
CA LEU A 46 -6.20 11.83 -4.53
C LEU A 46 -6.62 11.38 -5.93
N SER A 47 -6.21 10.16 -6.31
CA SER A 47 -6.73 9.42 -7.45
C SER A 47 -7.59 8.26 -6.92
N CYS A 48 -8.79 8.10 -7.46
CA CYS A 48 -9.77 7.14 -6.94
C CYS A 48 -9.26 5.68 -7.04
N PRO A 49 -9.20 4.94 -5.92
CA PRO A 49 -8.67 3.58 -5.91
C PRO A 49 -9.73 2.52 -6.25
N PHE A 50 -10.99 2.85 -6.51
CA PHE A 50 -12.09 1.87 -6.63
C PHE A 50 -12.29 1.33 -8.06
N GLY A 51 -11.73 1.97 -9.09
CA GLY A 51 -11.67 1.43 -10.45
C GLY A 51 -13.02 1.22 -11.16
N CYS A 52 -14.06 2.00 -10.83
CA CYS A 52 -15.32 1.96 -11.59
C CYS A 52 -15.17 2.61 -12.98
N MET A 53 -16.14 2.33 -13.87
CA MET A 53 -16.15 2.82 -15.25
C MET A 53 -16.50 4.30 -15.40
N ASP A 54 -17.05 4.95 -14.36
CA ASP A 54 -17.32 6.39 -14.38
C ASP A 54 -16.04 7.23 -14.26
N GLY A 55 -14.96 6.63 -13.72
CA GLY A 55 -13.67 7.29 -13.53
C GLY A 55 -12.82 7.40 -14.81
N PRO A 56 -11.55 7.84 -14.68
CA PRO A 56 -10.82 8.05 -13.43
C PRO A 56 -11.21 9.36 -12.71
N CYS A 57 -11.58 9.26 -11.43
CA CYS A 57 -11.83 10.44 -10.59
C CYS A 57 -10.52 10.90 -9.93
N ARG A 58 -10.32 12.23 -9.90
CA ARG A 58 -9.21 12.90 -9.18
C ARG A 58 -9.78 14.05 -8.35
N ILE A 59 -9.23 14.28 -7.17
CA ILE A 59 -9.60 15.42 -6.32
C ILE A 59 -8.47 16.46 -6.34
N ASP A 60 -8.82 17.72 -6.61
CA ASP A 60 -7.85 18.82 -6.61
C ASP A 60 -7.41 19.15 -5.17
N PRO A 61 -6.12 19.08 -4.84
CA PRO A 61 -5.63 19.33 -3.48
C PRO A 61 -5.75 20.79 -3.04
N PHE A 62 -5.94 21.72 -3.98
CA PHE A 62 -5.94 23.18 -3.72
C PHE A 62 -7.34 23.81 -3.82
N GLY A 63 -8.39 23.00 -4.01
CA GLY A 63 -9.77 23.48 -4.12
C GLY A 63 -10.09 24.24 -5.42
N ARG A 64 -9.24 24.16 -6.44
CA ARG A 64 -9.47 24.82 -7.75
C ARG A 64 -10.24 23.94 -8.74
N GLY A 65 -10.40 22.67 -8.40
CA GLY A 65 -11.02 21.65 -9.26
C GLY A 65 -12.01 20.78 -8.48
N PRO A 66 -12.23 19.52 -8.92
CA PRO A 66 -13.19 18.63 -8.29
C PRO A 66 -12.87 18.40 -6.81
N GLY A 67 -13.83 18.65 -5.93
CA GLY A 67 -13.71 18.40 -4.49
C GLY A 67 -14.15 16.99 -4.06
N LYS A 68 -14.77 16.23 -4.96
CA LYS A 68 -15.31 14.88 -4.75
C LYS A 68 -15.23 14.08 -6.05
N GLY A 69 -15.28 12.75 -5.96
CA GLY A 69 -15.51 11.88 -7.11
C GLY A 69 -16.95 11.99 -7.65
N ILE A 70 -17.20 11.44 -8.84
CA ILE A 70 -18.51 11.47 -9.51
C ILE A 70 -19.62 10.85 -8.64
N CYS A 71 -19.32 9.76 -7.93
CA CYS A 71 -20.23 9.11 -6.99
C CYS A 71 -20.38 9.85 -5.64
N GLY A 72 -19.72 11.00 -5.45
CA GLY A 72 -19.72 11.76 -4.22
C GLY A 72 -18.63 11.37 -3.20
N LEU A 73 -17.71 10.46 -3.54
CA LEU A 73 -16.58 10.07 -2.70
C LEU A 73 -15.74 11.28 -2.29
N GLY A 74 -15.53 11.47 -0.99
CA GLY A 74 -14.72 12.54 -0.42
C GLY A 74 -13.22 12.27 -0.50
N LYS A 75 -12.43 13.31 -0.21
CA LYS A 75 -10.96 13.24 -0.22
C LYS A 75 -10.40 12.26 0.83
N ASP A 76 -10.97 12.26 2.03
CA ASP A 76 -10.45 11.48 3.16
C ASP A 76 -10.71 9.99 2.92
N GLU A 77 -11.90 9.65 2.43
CA GLU A 77 -12.23 8.29 2.00
C GLU A 77 -11.39 7.84 0.80
N MET A 78 -11.09 8.73 -0.15
CA MET A 78 -10.26 8.40 -1.31
C MET A 78 -8.83 8.03 -0.88
N VAL A 79 -8.21 8.84 -0.02
CA VAL A 79 -6.87 8.57 0.52
C VAL A 79 -6.87 7.32 1.39
N ALA A 80 -7.87 7.17 2.29
CA ALA A 80 -7.97 5.98 3.14
C ALA A 80 -8.22 4.69 2.33
N GLY A 81 -8.98 4.77 1.22
CA GLY A 81 -9.17 3.66 0.30
C GLY A 81 -7.88 3.30 -0.46
N MET A 82 -7.06 4.29 -0.82
CA MET A 82 -5.75 4.04 -1.45
C MET A 82 -4.81 3.33 -0.46
N LEU A 83 -4.78 3.78 0.80
CA LEU A 83 -4.03 3.11 1.86
C LEU A 83 -4.51 1.66 2.05
N LEU A 84 -5.82 1.43 2.13
CA LEU A 84 -6.39 0.09 2.26
C LEU A 84 -5.95 -0.83 1.10
N ARG A 85 -5.96 -0.31 -0.13
CA ARG A 85 -5.49 -1.05 -1.32
C ARG A 85 -4.01 -1.45 -1.21
N LEU A 86 -3.15 -0.54 -0.74
CA LEU A 86 -1.73 -0.83 -0.55
C LEU A 86 -1.50 -1.86 0.57
N CYS A 87 -2.20 -1.72 1.70
CA CYS A 87 -2.13 -2.68 2.80
C CYS A 87 -2.60 -4.07 2.35
N LEU A 88 -3.71 -4.16 1.61
CA LEU A 88 -4.21 -5.42 1.08
C LEU A 88 -3.19 -6.10 0.17
N GLN A 89 -2.54 -5.35 -0.72
CA GLN A 89 -1.49 -5.91 -1.56
C GLN A 89 -0.33 -6.48 -0.73
N GLY A 90 0.14 -5.74 0.27
CA GLY A 90 1.20 -6.20 1.16
C GLY A 90 0.81 -7.41 2.02
N THR A 91 -0.44 -7.49 2.46
CA THR A 91 -0.95 -8.66 3.18
C THR A 91 -1.03 -9.89 2.28
N LEU A 92 -1.46 -9.74 1.03
CA LEU A 92 -1.50 -10.84 0.07
C LEU A 92 -0.10 -11.38 -0.24
N GLU A 93 0.89 -10.49 -0.39
CA GLU A 93 2.29 -10.87 -0.57
C GLU A 93 2.81 -11.67 0.64
N ALA A 94 2.57 -11.17 1.86
CA ALA A 94 2.99 -11.89 3.06
C ALA A 94 2.26 -13.23 3.23
N LEU A 95 0.98 -13.29 2.86
CA LEU A 95 0.23 -14.54 2.87
C LEU A 95 0.85 -15.58 1.92
N ASP A 96 1.28 -15.17 0.72
CA ASP A 96 1.93 -16.07 -0.25
C ASP A 96 3.14 -16.80 0.33
N THR A 97 3.90 -16.13 1.21
CA THR A 97 5.08 -16.74 1.85
C THR A 97 4.75 -17.86 2.85
N VAL A 98 3.55 -17.87 3.41
CA VAL A 98 3.11 -18.84 4.44
C VAL A 98 1.98 -19.77 3.97
N LEU A 99 1.50 -19.58 2.74
CA LEU A 99 0.43 -20.37 2.18
C LEU A 99 0.89 -21.82 1.99
N SER A 100 0.17 -22.73 2.65
CA SER A 100 0.19 -24.15 2.32
C SER A 100 -1.04 -24.47 1.48
N PHE A 101 -0.93 -25.44 0.56
CA PHE A 101 -1.95 -25.74 -0.47
C PHE A 101 -3.40 -25.86 0.06
N ASP A 102 -3.61 -26.22 1.33
CA ASP A 102 -4.94 -26.55 1.87
C ASP A 102 -5.44 -25.64 3.00
N ALA A 103 -4.66 -24.66 3.49
CA ALA A 103 -5.12 -23.82 4.61
C ALA A 103 -4.40 -22.47 4.71
N ILE A 104 -5.18 -21.42 5.01
CA ILE A 104 -4.64 -20.14 5.48
C ILE A 104 -4.31 -20.32 6.97
N PRO A 105 -3.06 -20.11 7.41
CA PRO A 105 -2.70 -20.30 8.80
C PRO A 105 -3.39 -19.26 9.69
N ASP A 106 -3.82 -19.69 10.87
CA ASP A 106 -4.24 -18.77 11.92
C ASP A 106 -3.09 -17.85 12.30
N VAL A 107 -3.39 -16.59 12.61
CA VAL A 107 -2.37 -15.63 13.04
C VAL A 107 -2.22 -15.66 14.55
N GLN A 108 -0.99 -15.93 14.99
CA GLN A 108 -0.59 -15.88 16.39
C GLN A 108 0.69 -15.06 16.48
N PHE A 109 0.71 -14.08 17.38
CA PHE A 109 1.88 -13.26 17.60
C PHE A 109 2.83 -13.88 18.64
N SER A 110 4.13 -13.59 18.58
CA SER A 110 5.06 -13.85 19.70
C SER A 110 4.66 -13.13 20.97
N ALA A 111 5.27 -13.51 22.09
CA ALA A 111 5.06 -12.85 23.38
C ALA A 111 5.45 -11.36 23.32
N GLU A 112 6.53 -11.03 22.62
CA GLU A 112 7.05 -9.68 22.44
C GLU A 112 6.08 -8.82 21.64
N LEU A 113 5.61 -9.32 20.48
CA LEU A 113 4.62 -8.60 19.68
C LEU A 113 3.27 -8.49 20.40
N ASN A 114 2.82 -9.53 21.11
CA ASN A 114 1.59 -9.48 21.89
C ASN A 114 1.57 -8.37 22.94
N GLN A 115 2.72 -8.09 23.59
CA GLN A 115 2.81 -6.98 24.54
C GLN A 115 2.50 -5.62 23.90
N ILE A 116 2.83 -5.46 22.62
CA ILE A 116 2.61 -4.23 21.85
C ILE A 116 1.21 -4.25 21.20
N THR A 117 0.79 -5.36 20.62
CA THR A 117 -0.43 -5.45 19.81
C THR A 117 -1.69 -5.59 20.67
N ALA A 118 -1.65 -6.33 21.79
CA ALA A 118 -2.83 -6.55 22.63
C ALA A 118 -3.47 -5.25 23.18
N PRO A 119 -2.72 -4.24 23.66
CA PRO A 119 -3.29 -2.94 24.02
C PRO A 119 -3.95 -2.21 22.84
N ILE A 120 -3.40 -2.35 21.63
CA ILE A 120 -3.90 -1.65 20.44
C ILE A 120 -5.15 -2.34 19.90
N LEU A 121 -5.13 -3.68 19.85
CA LEU A 121 -6.28 -4.50 19.50
C LEU A 121 -7.42 -4.25 20.48
N SER A 122 -7.10 -4.09 21.77
CA SER A 122 -8.13 -3.90 22.79
C SER A 122 -8.83 -2.55 22.72
N LYS A 123 -8.05 -1.48 22.57
CA LYS A 123 -8.56 -0.12 22.46
C LYS A 123 -9.42 0.11 21.20
N ASN A 124 -9.15 -0.66 20.13
CA ASN A 124 -9.85 -0.52 18.85
C ASN A 124 -10.89 -1.63 18.59
N GLY A 125 -11.10 -2.55 19.53
CA GLY A 125 -12.06 -3.65 19.39
C GLY A 125 -11.71 -4.65 18.26
N GLN A 126 -10.43 -4.92 18.03
CA GLN A 126 -9.94 -5.68 16.87
C GLN A 126 -9.44 -7.10 17.18
N TYR A 127 -9.92 -7.73 18.24
CA TYR A 127 -9.36 -8.98 18.77
C TYR A 127 -9.41 -10.21 17.86
N ASP A 128 -10.17 -10.16 16.76
CA ASP A 128 -10.47 -11.28 15.85
C ASP A 128 -9.72 -11.20 14.51
N LEU A 129 -8.43 -10.83 14.53
CA LEU A 129 -7.63 -10.79 13.31
C LEU A 129 -7.61 -12.16 12.62
N SER A 130 -8.01 -12.21 11.35
CA SER A 130 -8.07 -13.46 10.60
C SER A 130 -7.98 -13.24 9.10
N ALA A 131 -7.82 -14.33 8.34
CA ALA A 131 -7.89 -14.31 6.89
C ALA A 131 -9.16 -13.63 6.33
N ASN A 132 -10.25 -13.61 7.10
CA ASN A 132 -11.48 -12.90 6.74
C ASN A 132 -11.26 -11.39 6.53
N ASP A 133 -10.24 -10.80 7.14
CA ASP A 133 -9.90 -9.40 6.93
C ASP A 133 -9.44 -9.12 5.50
N ILE A 134 -8.84 -10.08 4.81
CA ILE A 134 -8.46 -9.96 3.39
C ILE A 134 -9.72 -9.84 2.54
N PHE A 135 -10.67 -10.76 2.73
CA PHE A 135 -11.93 -10.76 1.99
C PHE A 135 -12.80 -9.53 2.29
N ARG A 136 -12.88 -9.12 3.57
CA ARG A 136 -13.57 -7.89 3.99
C ARG A 136 -12.96 -6.66 3.32
N SER A 137 -11.63 -6.58 3.25
CA SER A 137 -10.92 -5.46 2.63
C SER A 137 -11.13 -5.40 1.12
N SER A 138 -11.11 -6.56 0.45
CA SER A 138 -11.44 -6.66 -0.98
C SER A 138 -12.88 -6.17 -1.25
N ALA A 139 -13.85 -6.63 -0.44
CA ALA A 139 -15.23 -6.17 -0.51
C ALA A 139 -15.36 -4.65 -0.32
N MET A 140 -14.60 -4.09 0.63
CA MET A 140 -14.57 -2.64 0.89
C MET A 140 -13.98 -1.83 -0.27
N LEU A 141 -13.17 -2.42 -1.15
CA LEU A 141 -12.56 -1.77 -2.31
C LEU A 141 -13.37 -1.90 -3.60
N HIS A 142 -14.48 -2.66 -3.60
CA HIS A 142 -15.39 -2.74 -4.75
C HIS A 142 -16.30 -1.52 -4.90
N ARG A 143 -16.69 -0.87 -3.80
CA ARG A 143 -17.58 0.29 -3.82
C ARG A 143 -17.19 1.34 -2.77
N PRO A 144 -17.22 2.64 -3.11
CA PRO A 144 -16.99 3.72 -2.16
C PRO A 144 -18.20 3.94 -1.22
N SER A 145 -18.42 3.02 -0.27
CA SER A 145 -19.52 3.11 0.71
C SER A 145 -19.07 3.13 2.17
N CYS A 146 -17.78 2.96 2.42
CA CYS A 146 -17.21 3.00 3.78
C CYS A 146 -16.72 4.39 4.13
N SER A 147 -16.90 4.78 5.40
CA SER A 147 -16.31 6.00 5.95
C SER A 147 -14.80 5.89 6.05
N PHE A 148 -14.09 7.04 6.04
CA PHE A 148 -12.63 7.04 6.15
C PHE A 148 -12.14 6.30 7.41
N LYS A 149 -12.83 6.46 8.55
CA LYS A 149 -12.48 5.79 9.81
C LYS A 149 -12.49 4.27 9.68
N ARG A 150 -13.50 3.73 8.98
CA ARG A 150 -13.62 2.28 8.76
C ARG A 150 -12.53 1.77 7.82
N LEU A 151 -12.23 2.51 6.75
CA LEU A 151 -11.13 2.19 5.83
C LEU A 151 -9.77 2.17 6.55
N LEU A 152 -9.50 3.18 7.39
CA LEU A 152 -8.26 3.24 8.19
C LEU A 152 -8.18 2.11 9.21
N SER A 153 -9.27 1.84 9.92
CA SER A 153 -9.35 0.75 10.89
C SER A 153 -9.07 -0.61 10.23
N GLN A 154 -9.60 -0.84 9.02
CA GLN A 154 -9.34 -2.06 8.26
C GLN A 154 -7.91 -2.11 7.72
N SER A 155 -7.35 -0.98 7.26
CA SER A 155 -5.95 -0.90 6.83
C SER A 155 -5.01 -1.31 7.96
N PHE A 156 -5.28 -0.85 9.17
CA PHE A 156 -4.52 -1.22 10.36
C PHE A 156 -4.63 -2.72 10.70
N ARG A 157 -5.83 -3.32 10.56
CA ARG A 157 -6.01 -4.77 10.71
C ARG A 157 -5.15 -5.56 9.74
N LEU A 158 -5.14 -5.15 8.47
CA LEU A 158 -4.31 -5.77 7.44
C LEU A 158 -2.82 -5.65 7.77
N SER A 159 -2.37 -4.49 8.27
CA SER A 159 -0.96 -4.33 8.70
C SER A 159 -0.58 -5.28 9.84
N LEU A 160 -1.45 -5.45 10.85
CA LEU A 160 -1.21 -6.42 11.92
C LEU A 160 -1.24 -7.87 11.41
N LEU A 161 -2.16 -8.18 10.50
CA LEU A 161 -2.25 -9.49 9.87
C LEU A 161 -0.98 -9.81 9.06
N THR A 162 -0.47 -8.83 8.30
CA THR A 162 0.81 -8.94 7.58
C THR A 162 1.96 -9.27 8.52
N LEU A 163 2.08 -8.57 9.65
CA LEU A 163 3.13 -8.87 10.64
C LEU A 163 3.01 -10.29 11.18
N GLY A 164 1.79 -10.74 11.44
CA GLY A 164 1.52 -12.08 11.94
C GLY A 164 1.82 -13.19 10.93
N PHE A 165 1.67 -12.94 9.63
CA PHE A 165 2.14 -13.87 8.60
C PHE A 165 3.67 -13.88 8.51
N LEU A 166 4.31 -12.72 8.53
CA LEU A 166 5.78 -12.64 8.40
C LEU A 166 6.54 -13.25 9.59
N GLU A 167 5.94 -13.29 10.78
CA GLU A 167 6.54 -13.92 11.97
C GLU A 167 6.62 -15.45 11.88
N LYS A 168 5.82 -16.09 11.02
CA LYS A 168 5.84 -17.54 10.83
C LYS A 168 6.94 -18.02 9.87
N ASN A 169 7.66 -17.11 9.22
CA ASN A 169 8.83 -17.41 8.38
C ASN A 169 10.13 -17.34 9.17
#